data_AF-A0A7D5RBY2-F1
#
_entry.id   AF-A0A7D5RBY2-F1
#
_cell.length_a   1.000
_cell.length_b   1.000
_cell.length_c   1.000
_cell.angle_alpha   90.00
_cell.angle_beta   90.00
_cell.angle_gamma   90.00
#
_symmetry.space_group_name_H-M   'P 1'
#
loop_
_entity.id
_entity.type
_entity.pdbx_description
1 polymer ?
#
loop_
_entity_poly.entity_id
_entity_poly.type
_entity_poly.pdbx_seq_one_letter_code
_entity_poly.pdbx_strand_id
1 'polypeptide(L)'
;MVSQIQPNSEVHGRERIVFEIIKKNPNLHHNALLKKIVPKFMAKTTFEKTRNSLLDKEIIFVKKQGNMKFYLPENNYDEKIQHRIEQKTNNSFHDLKLQIKRLNTDYPHKDIDEKINLANSILQNLIFTDNGFTFLDSIKNPKKTLYRDEHLMIQQLIYQVFEIIKKDHDFEIIFPSIANNMMSLTP
;
A
#
# COMPACT_ATOMS: atom_id res chain seq x y z
N MET A 1 19.60 0.24 0.95
CA MET A 1 18.98 1.55 0.70
C MET A 1 17.49 1.35 0.52
N VAL A 2 16.71 1.52 1.60
CA VAL A 2 15.25 1.52 1.51
C VAL A 2 14.86 2.92 1.08
N SER A 3 14.38 3.09 -0.15
CA SER A 3 13.68 4.33 -0.48
C SER A 3 12.46 4.34 0.43
N GLN A 4 12.45 5.22 1.42
CA GLN A 4 11.20 5.69 1.99
C GLN A 4 10.35 6.06 0.78
N ILE A 5 9.29 5.29 0.50
CA ILE A 5 8.29 5.66 -0.49
C ILE A 5 7.55 6.84 0.14
N GLN A 6 8.22 7.98 0.25
CA GLN A 6 7.56 9.21 0.58
C GLN A 6 6.59 9.45 -0.58
N PRO A 7 5.30 9.63 -0.30
CA PRO A 7 4.36 10.04 -1.34
C PRO A 7 4.95 11.28 -2.01
N ASN A 8 5.15 11.24 -3.33
CA ASN A 8 5.65 12.38 -4.08
C ASN A 8 4.61 13.51 -3.95
N SER A 9 4.85 14.44 -3.03
CA SER A 9 3.93 15.50 -2.63
C SER A 9 3.45 16.33 -3.83
N GLU A 10 4.30 16.46 -4.84
CA GLU A 10 4.01 17.15 -6.09
C GLU A 10 2.97 16.40 -6.96
N VAL A 11 3.03 15.07 -7.00
CA VAL A 11 2.07 14.22 -7.75
C VAL A 11 0.70 14.24 -7.08
N HIS A 12 0.65 14.10 -5.75
CA HIS A 12 -0.62 14.16 -5.01
C HIS A 12 -1.25 15.56 -5.07
N GLY A 13 -0.42 16.61 -5.06
CA GLY A 13 -0.88 17.98 -5.29
C GLY A 13 -1.54 18.14 -6.67
N ARG A 14 -0.94 17.58 -7.72
CA ARG A 14 -1.50 17.62 -9.09
C ARG A 14 -2.78 16.81 -9.23
N GLU A 15 -2.83 15.60 -8.68
CA GLU A 15 -4.04 14.75 -8.70
C GLU A 15 -5.22 15.44 -8.02
N ARG A 16 -4.99 16.03 -6.84
CA ARG A 16 -6.00 16.81 -6.11
C ARG A 16 -6.55 17.95 -6.98
N ILE A 17 -5.68 18.73 -7.62
CA ILE A 17 -6.10 19.86 -8.48
C ILE A 17 -6.97 19.36 -9.65
N VAL A 18 -6.53 18.32 -10.36
CA VAL A 18 -7.29 17.77 -11.50
C VAL A 18 -8.64 17.24 -11.04
N PHE A 19 -8.67 16.48 -9.94
CA PHE A 19 -9.90 15.92 -9.39
C PHE A 19 -10.88 17.00 -8.92
N GLU A 20 -10.41 18.03 -8.22
CA GLU A 20 -11.25 19.15 -7.79
C GLU A 20 -11.90 19.88 -8.98
N ILE A 21 -11.14 20.11 -10.05
CA ILE A 21 -11.66 20.78 -11.25
C ILE A 21 -12.68 19.89 -11.96
N ILE A 22 -12.44 18.58 -12.05
CA ILE A 22 -13.42 17.62 -12.58
C ILE A 22 -14.71 17.66 -11.75
N LYS A 23 -14.61 17.55 -10.42
CA LYS A 23 -15.77 17.56 -9.51
C LYS A 23 -16.59 18.84 -9.61
N LYS A 24 -15.93 20.01 -9.75
CA LYS A 24 -16.61 21.31 -9.90
C LYS A 24 -17.20 21.53 -11.29
N ASN A 25 -16.85 20.73 -12.30
CA ASN A 25 -17.21 20.96 -13.69
C ASN A 25 -17.62 19.66 -14.43
N PRO A 26 -18.64 18.92 -13.95
CA PRO A 26 -18.98 17.59 -14.47
C PRO A 26 -19.42 17.59 -15.95
N ASN A 27 -19.92 18.74 -16.43
CA ASN A 27 -20.40 18.90 -17.80
C ASN A 27 -19.32 19.37 -18.79
N LEU A 28 -18.05 19.52 -18.35
CA LEU A 28 -16.98 19.89 -19.26
C LEU A 28 -16.39 18.65 -19.94
N HIS A 29 -16.44 18.68 -21.27
CA HIS A 29 -15.72 17.69 -22.07
C HIS A 29 -14.21 17.93 -22.01
N HIS A 30 -13.44 16.91 -22.39
CA HIS A 30 -11.99 16.86 -22.28
C HIS A 30 -11.26 18.13 -22.75
N ASN A 31 -11.58 18.68 -23.93
CA ASN A 31 -10.89 19.86 -24.45
C ASN A 31 -11.20 21.14 -23.64
N ALA A 32 -12.42 21.27 -23.12
CA ALA A 32 -12.77 22.40 -22.25
C ALA A 32 -12.12 22.26 -20.87
N LEU A 33 -12.07 21.05 -20.33
CA LEU A 33 -11.33 20.74 -19.11
C LEU A 33 -9.83 21.03 -19.27
N LEU A 34 -9.24 20.63 -20.40
CA LEU A 34 -7.85 20.87 -20.75
C LEU A 34 -7.54 22.37 -20.75
N LYS A 35 -8.39 23.21 -21.36
CA LYS A 35 -8.23 24.68 -21.37
C LYS A 35 -8.30 25.31 -19.98
N LYS A 36 -9.05 24.72 -19.03
CA LYS A 36 -9.09 25.22 -17.64
C LYS A 36 -7.84 24.86 -16.85
N ILE A 37 -7.25 23.70 -17.12
CA ILE A 37 -6.13 23.16 -16.36
C ILE A 37 -4.79 23.61 -16.93
N VAL A 38 -4.69 23.65 -18.25
CA VAL A 38 -3.46 23.93 -19.01
C VAL A 38 -3.58 25.30 -19.68
N PRO A 39 -2.56 26.17 -19.57
CA PRO A 39 -1.29 25.97 -18.87
C PRO A 39 -1.32 26.32 -17.37
N LYS A 40 -2.47 26.76 -16.85
CA LYS A 40 -2.59 27.42 -15.53
C LYS A 40 -1.98 26.63 -14.36
N PHE A 41 -2.17 25.31 -14.32
CA PHE A 41 -1.71 24.47 -13.21
C PHE A 41 -0.63 23.47 -13.60
N MET A 42 -0.56 23.10 -14.88
CA MET A 42 0.40 22.12 -15.39
C MET A 42 0.46 22.12 -16.92
N ALA A 43 1.52 21.51 -17.47
CA ALA A 43 1.64 21.24 -18.90
C ALA A 43 0.65 20.16 -19.37
N LYS A 44 0.36 20.12 -20.67
CA LYS A 44 -0.57 19.16 -21.28
C LYS A 44 -0.20 17.71 -21.00
N THR A 45 1.06 17.33 -21.21
CA THR A 45 1.55 15.96 -20.98
C THR A 45 1.43 15.56 -19.52
N THR A 46 1.69 16.49 -18.59
CA THR A 46 1.52 16.29 -17.15
C THR A 46 0.05 16.07 -16.81
N PHE A 47 -0.87 16.88 -17.32
CA PHE A 47 -2.31 16.69 -17.13
C PHE A 47 -2.78 15.32 -17.62
N GLU A 48 -2.33 14.88 -18.80
CA GLU A 48 -2.71 13.57 -19.34
C GLU A 48 -2.23 12.43 -18.45
N LYS A 49 -0.99 12.49 -17.94
CA LYS A 49 -0.47 11.50 -16.98
C LYS A 49 -1.24 11.52 -15.66
N THR A 50 -1.49 12.70 -15.08
CA THR A 50 -2.25 12.85 -13.84
C THR A 50 -3.69 12.33 -13.98
N ARG A 51 -4.36 12.67 -15.09
CA ARG A 51 -5.69 12.14 -15.42
C ARG A 51 -5.68 10.62 -15.55
N ASN A 52 -4.70 10.06 -16.25
CA ASN A 52 -4.58 8.61 -16.37
C ASN A 52 -4.39 7.96 -15.00
N SER A 53 -3.56 8.53 -14.13
CA SER A 53 -3.41 8.00 -12.77
C SER A 53 -4.72 8.03 -11.97
N LEU A 54 -5.54 9.08 -12.10
CA LEU A 54 -6.87 9.12 -11.48
C LEU A 54 -7.81 8.05 -12.04
N LEU A 55 -7.70 7.72 -13.33
CA LEU A 55 -8.47 6.63 -13.96
C LEU A 55 -7.98 5.26 -13.49
N ASP A 56 -6.67 5.05 -13.45
CA ASP A 56 -6.05 3.79 -13.01
C ASP A 56 -6.36 3.52 -11.52
N LYS A 57 -6.44 4.58 -10.72
CA LYS A 57 -6.89 4.52 -9.32
C LYS A 57 -8.40 4.39 -9.16
N GLU A 58 -9.18 4.50 -10.25
CA GLU A 58 -10.64 4.52 -10.27
C GLU A 58 -11.28 5.64 -9.43
N ILE A 59 -10.55 6.74 -9.23
CA ILE A 59 -11.08 7.94 -8.56
C ILE A 59 -12.07 8.66 -9.48
N ILE A 60 -11.85 8.56 -10.79
CA ILE A 60 -12.74 9.08 -11.84
C ILE A 60 -13.01 7.99 -12.88
N PHE A 61 -14.08 8.14 -13.64
CA PHE A 61 -14.38 7.32 -14.82
C PHE A 61 -14.67 8.20 -16.05
N VAL A 62 -14.66 7.58 -17.24
CA VAL A 62 -14.93 8.27 -18.50
C VAL A 62 -16.34 7.96 -18.99
N LYS A 63 -17.17 8.99 -19.13
CA LYS A 63 -18.42 8.92 -19.88
C LYS A 63 -18.20 9.42 -21.30
N LYS A 64 -18.58 8.63 -22.29
CA LYS A 64 -18.54 9.02 -23.71
C LYS A 64 -19.93 9.46 -24.17
N GLN A 65 -20.00 10.56 -24.91
CA GLN A 65 -21.20 11.01 -25.61
C GLN A 65 -20.79 11.45 -27.01
N GLY A 66 -21.10 10.62 -28.01
CA GLY A 66 -20.50 10.73 -29.34
C GLY A 66 -18.97 10.71 -29.26
N ASN A 67 -18.32 11.69 -29.90
CA ASN A 67 -16.86 11.85 -29.89
C ASN A 67 -16.32 12.58 -28.63
N MET A 68 -17.19 13.01 -27.72
CA MET A 68 -16.81 13.78 -26.53
C MET A 68 -16.58 12.85 -25.34
N LYS A 69 -15.53 13.15 -24.57
CA LYS A 69 -15.18 12.47 -23.31
C LYS A 69 -15.43 13.40 -22.14
N PHE A 70 -16.15 12.91 -21.13
CA PHE A 70 -16.40 13.59 -19.86
C PHE A 70 -15.79 12.75 -18.75
N TYR A 71 -15.16 13.41 -17.79
CA TYR A 71 -14.59 12.76 -16.61
C TYR A 71 -15.50 13.04 -15.43
N LEU A 72 -15.87 12.00 -14.70
CA LEU A 72 -16.79 12.09 -13.57
C LEU A 72 -16.17 11.39 -12.36
N PRO A 73 -16.35 11.91 -11.13
CA PRO A 73 -15.96 11.21 -9.91
C PRO A 73 -16.68 9.87 -9.78
N GLU A 74 -16.00 8.88 -9.22
CA GLU A 74 -16.67 7.64 -8.77
C GLU A 74 -17.49 7.91 -7.51
N ASN A 75 -18.73 7.41 -7.48
CA ASN A 75 -19.68 7.72 -6.40
C ASN A 75 -19.47 6.88 -5.14
N ASN A 76 -18.92 5.67 -5.27
CA ASN A 76 -18.68 4.73 -4.16
C ASN A 76 -17.18 4.43 -3.96
N TYR A 77 -16.34 5.43 -4.22
CA TYR A 77 -14.89 5.27 -4.12
C TYR A 77 -14.44 4.80 -2.73
N ASP A 78 -15.07 5.32 -1.67
CA ASP A 78 -14.74 4.98 -0.28
C ASP A 78 -14.95 3.49 0.01
N GLU A 79 -16.06 2.91 -0.43
CA GLU A 79 -16.33 1.47 -0.29
C GLU A 79 -15.37 0.64 -1.15
N LYS A 80 -15.14 1.05 -2.39
CA LYS A 80 -14.21 0.37 -3.30
C LYS A 80 -12.80 0.31 -2.75
N ILE A 81 -12.28 1.42 -2.21
CA ILE A 81 -10.92 1.45 -1.66
C ILE A 81 -10.81 0.60 -0.39
N GLN A 82 -11.83 0.61 0.46
CA GLN A 82 -11.89 -0.27 1.64
C GLN A 82 -11.82 -1.74 1.23
N HIS A 83 -12.63 -2.18 0.26
CA HIS A 83 -12.61 -3.55 -0.22
C HIS A 83 -11.26 -3.93 -0.86
N ARG A 84 -10.64 -3.03 -1.62
CA ARG A 84 -9.31 -3.27 -2.20
C ARG A 84 -8.25 -3.46 -1.14
N ILE A 85 -8.24 -2.61 -0.12
CA ILE A 85 -7.29 -2.72 1.00
C ILE A 85 -7.53 -4.04 1.73
N GLU A 86 -8.77 -4.38 2.04
CA GLU A 86 -9.13 -5.65 2.69
C GLU A 86 -8.67 -6.87 1.88
N GLN A 87 -8.92 -6.92 0.58
CA GLN A 87 -8.45 -8.01 -0.27
C GLN A 87 -6.91 -8.11 -0.26
N LYS A 88 -6.22 -6.98 -0.42
CA LYS A 88 -4.74 -6.96 -0.45
C LYS A 88 -4.14 -7.41 0.88
N THR A 89 -4.68 -6.91 1.99
CA THR A 89 -4.23 -7.25 3.34
C THR A 89 -4.48 -8.73 3.63
N ASN A 90 -5.66 -9.26 3.31
CA ASN A 90 -5.98 -10.68 3.51
C ASN A 90 -5.06 -11.60 2.67
N ASN A 91 -4.82 -11.24 1.41
CA ASN A 91 -3.90 -12.00 0.55
C ASN A 91 -2.47 -12.01 1.13
N SER A 92 -1.94 -10.84 1.52
CA SER A 92 -0.63 -10.75 2.18
C SER A 92 -0.56 -11.58 3.46
N PHE A 93 -1.61 -11.53 4.29
CA PHE A 93 -1.69 -12.32 5.51
C PHE A 93 -1.61 -13.83 5.24
N HIS A 94 -2.34 -14.30 4.22
CA HIS A 94 -2.32 -15.72 3.83
C HIS A 94 -0.97 -16.14 3.25
N ASP A 95 -0.39 -15.31 2.39
CA ASP A 95 0.92 -15.56 1.79
C ASP A 95 2.03 -15.61 2.86
N LEU A 96 2.01 -14.70 3.84
CA LEU A 96 2.98 -14.69 4.93
C LEU A 96 2.87 -15.93 5.81
N LYS A 97 1.66 -16.42 6.09
CA LYS A 97 1.47 -17.69 6.80
C LYS A 97 2.13 -18.86 6.06
N LEU A 98 2.03 -18.90 4.73
CA LEU A 98 2.65 -19.94 3.92
C LEU A 98 4.18 -19.80 3.88
N GLN A 99 4.69 -18.57 3.75
CA GLN A 99 6.13 -18.30 3.75
C GLN A 99 6.77 -18.69 5.09
N ILE A 100 6.17 -18.34 6.22
CA ILE A 100 6.70 -18.63 7.56
C ILE A 100 6.67 -20.13 7.86
N LYS A 101 5.67 -20.87 7.34
CA LYS A 101 5.67 -22.34 7.44
C LYS A 101 6.88 -22.98 6.77
N ARG A 102 7.31 -22.46 5.61
CA ARG A 102 8.50 -22.92 4.87
C ARG A 102 9.80 -22.38 5.46
N LEU A 103 9.74 -21.26 6.18
CA LEU A 103 10.92 -20.63 6.77
C LEU A 103 11.67 -21.60 7.71
N ASN A 104 10.97 -22.40 8.50
CA ASN A 104 11.60 -23.40 9.38
C ASN A 104 12.50 -24.39 8.64
N THR A 105 12.14 -24.77 7.41
CA THR A 105 12.92 -25.75 6.61
C THR A 105 14.00 -25.06 5.82
N ASP A 106 13.70 -23.91 5.24
CA ASP A 106 14.57 -23.31 4.24
C ASP A 106 15.64 -22.42 4.88
N TYR A 107 15.35 -21.81 6.02
CA TYR A 107 16.20 -20.81 6.67
C TYR A 107 17.58 -21.34 7.08
N PRO A 108 17.73 -22.54 7.71
CA PRO A 108 19.04 -23.03 8.13
C PRO A 108 20.02 -23.29 6.99
N HIS A 109 19.51 -23.48 5.76
CA HIS A 109 20.31 -23.82 4.58
C HIS A 109 20.76 -22.60 3.77
N LYS A 110 20.44 -21.39 4.24
CA LYS A 110 20.79 -20.13 3.58
C LYS A 110 22.10 -19.55 4.11
N ASP A 111 22.74 -18.70 3.33
CA ASP A 111 23.84 -17.89 3.84
C ASP A 111 23.33 -16.76 4.76
N ILE A 112 24.26 -16.13 5.47
CA ILE A 112 23.97 -15.11 6.48
C ILE A 112 23.21 -13.91 5.89
N ASP A 113 23.60 -13.43 4.71
CA ASP A 113 22.98 -12.26 4.09
C ASP A 113 21.56 -12.59 3.61
N GLU A 114 21.37 -13.77 3.01
CA GLU A 114 20.05 -14.27 2.64
C GLU A 114 19.12 -14.42 3.85
N LYS A 115 19.62 -14.97 4.96
CA LYS A 115 18.87 -15.10 6.22
C LYS A 115 18.40 -13.74 6.74
N ILE A 116 19.32 -12.77 6.81
CA ILE A 116 19.02 -11.39 7.25
C ILE A 116 17.96 -10.75 6.35
N ASN A 117 18.12 -10.83 5.02
CA ASN A 117 17.20 -10.23 4.07
C ASN A 117 15.81 -10.88 4.14
N LEU A 118 15.75 -12.21 4.22
CA LEU A 118 14.50 -12.96 4.28
C LEU A 118 13.74 -12.64 5.57
N ALA A 119 14.40 -12.70 6.73
CA ALA A 119 13.79 -12.40 8.01
C ALA A 119 13.26 -10.97 8.06
N ASN A 120 14.07 -10.00 7.63
CA ASN A 120 13.68 -8.59 7.57
C ASN A 120 12.47 -8.38 6.65
N SER A 121 12.48 -8.98 5.45
CA SER A 121 11.36 -8.87 4.53
C SER A 121 10.07 -9.44 5.12
N ILE A 122 10.14 -10.61 5.77
CA ILE A 122 8.97 -11.25 6.38
C ILE A 122 8.43 -10.40 7.53
N LEU A 123 9.31 -9.95 8.46
CA LEU A 123 8.92 -9.13 9.61
C LEU A 123 8.31 -7.80 9.18
N GLN A 124 8.91 -7.13 8.19
CA GLN A 124 8.39 -5.89 7.64
C GLN A 124 7.00 -6.08 7.01
N ASN A 125 6.83 -7.16 6.24
CA ASN A 125 5.54 -7.47 5.62
C ASN A 125 4.47 -7.86 6.65
N LEU A 126 4.83 -8.53 7.76
CA LEU A 126 3.92 -8.78 8.88
C LEU A 126 3.44 -7.47 9.49
N ILE A 127 4.34 -6.51 9.76
CA ILE A 127 3.98 -5.18 10.28
C ILE A 127 3.07 -4.43 9.29
N PHE A 128 3.40 -4.41 8.00
CA PHE A 128 2.57 -3.74 7.00
C PHE A 128 1.19 -4.38 6.85
N THR A 129 1.10 -5.69 6.97
CA THR A 129 -0.17 -6.41 6.95
C THR A 129 -1.00 -6.05 8.19
N ASP A 130 -0.37 -6.03 9.37
CA ASP A 130 -1.02 -5.63 10.63
C ASP A 130 -1.59 -4.21 10.54
N ASN A 131 -0.78 -3.26 10.05
CA ASN A 131 -1.19 -1.89 9.80
C ASN A 131 -2.37 -1.81 8.81
N GLY A 132 -2.42 -2.70 7.81
CA GLY A 132 -3.54 -2.82 6.88
C GLY A 132 -4.84 -3.15 7.60
N PHE A 133 -4.81 -4.10 8.54
CA PHE A 133 -5.97 -4.44 9.38
C PHE A 133 -6.33 -3.31 10.34
N THR A 134 -5.34 -2.66 10.97
CA THR A 134 -5.58 -1.49 11.84
C THR A 134 -6.22 -0.34 11.07
N PHE A 135 -5.79 -0.10 9.82
CA PHE A 135 -6.40 0.91 8.96
C PHE A 135 -7.86 0.56 8.66
N LEU A 136 -8.16 -0.70 8.34
CA LEU A 136 -9.52 -1.17 8.07
C LEU A 136 -10.42 -1.08 9.31
N ASP A 137 -9.92 -1.46 10.49
CA ASP A 137 -10.63 -1.28 11.77
C ASP A 137 -10.97 0.20 11.98
N SER A 138 -9.99 1.08 11.76
CA SER A 138 -10.16 2.52 11.99
C SER A 138 -11.22 3.15 11.08
N ILE A 139 -11.27 2.76 9.80
CA ILE A 139 -12.19 3.36 8.83
C ILE A 139 -13.58 2.69 8.81
N LYS A 140 -13.66 1.38 9.12
CA LYS A 140 -14.94 0.66 9.15
C LYS A 140 -15.66 0.82 10.48
N ASN A 141 -14.94 0.67 11.60
CA ASN A 141 -15.51 0.83 12.93
C ASN A 141 -14.43 1.15 13.99
N PRO A 142 -14.13 2.43 14.26
CA PRO A 142 -13.05 2.81 15.18
C PRO A 142 -13.30 2.39 16.63
N LYS A 143 -14.51 1.94 16.98
CA LYS A 143 -14.87 1.47 18.34
C LYS A 143 -14.71 -0.04 18.51
N LYS A 144 -14.41 -0.78 17.45
CA LYS A 144 -14.31 -2.24 17.48
C LYS A 144 -13.16 -2.74 16.62
N THR A 145 -12.33 -3.61 17.18
CA THR A 145 -11.33 -4.38 16.43
C THR A 145 -12.04 -5.50 15.66
N LEU A 146 -12.26 -5.32 14.37
CA LEU A 146 -12.91 -6.30 13.50
C LEU A 146 -11.97 -7.47 13.20
N TYR A 147 -10.68 -7.20 13.03
CA TYR A 147 -9.66 -8.19 12.65
C TYR A 147 -8.81 -8.68 13.85
N ARG A 148 -9.45 -8.86 15.01
CA ARG A 148 -8.76 -9.19 16.26
C ARG A 148 -7.95 -10.48 16.18
N ASP A 149 -8.51 -11.50 15.52
CA ASP A 149 -7.88 -12.82 15.43
C ASP A 149 -6.68 -12.77 14.48
N GLU A 150 -6.76 -11.97 13.42
CA GLU A 150 -5.67 -11.71 12.49
C GLU A 150 -4.53 -10.96 13.19
N HIS A 151 -4.81 -9.93 13.96
CA HIS A 151 -3.82 -9.22 14.78
C HIS A 151 -3.09 -10.16 15.74
N LEU A 152 -3.84 -10.99 16.47
CA LEU A 152 -3.25 -11.97 17.39
C LEU A 152 -2.39 -12.99 16.65
N MET A 153 -2.84 -13.46 15.49
CA MET A 153 -2.09 -14.39 14.67
C MET A 153 -0.82 -13.75 14.11
N ILE A 154 -0.84 -12.49 13.68
CA ILE A 154 0.36 -11.77 13.24
C ILE A 154 1.37 -11.68 14.39
N GLN A 155 0.93 -11.38 15.61
CA GLN A 155 1.80 -11.39 16.79
C GLN A 155 2.46 -12.77 17.00
N GLN A 156 1.71 -13.86 16.84
CA GLN A 156 2.24 -15.23 16.93
C GLN A 156 3.23 -15.55 15.80
N LEU A 157 2.97 -15.08 14.59
CA LEU A 157 3.85 -15.26 13.43
C LEU A 157 5.16 -14.49 13.60
N ILE A 158 5.12 -13.25 14.10
CA ILE A 158 6.32 -12.48 14.44
C ILE A 158 7.16 -13.25 15.47
N TYR A 159 6.52 -13.75 16.53
CA TYR A 159 7.20 -14.57 17.53
C TYR A 159 7.84 -15.82 16.91
N GLN A 160 7.12 -16.52 16.03
CA GLN A 160 7.64 -17.70 15.33
C GLN A 160 8.89 -17.38 14.50
N VAL A 161 8.91 -16.23 13.80
CA VAL A 161 10.10 -15.80 13.04
C VAL A 161 11.29 -15.57 13.98
N PHE A 162 11.09 -14.91 15.12
CA PHE A 162 12.16 -14.74 16.11
C PHE A 162 12.66 -16.07 16.69
N GLU A 163 11.77 -17.02 16.93
CA GLU A 163 12.16 -18.35 17.39
C GLU A 163 13.02 -19.11 16.37
N ILE A 164 12.75 -18.94 15.06
CA ILE A 164 13.58 -19.51 14.00
C ILE A 164 14.97 -18.88 14.03
N ILE A 165 15.04 -17.55 14.09
CA ILE A 165 16.31 -16.80 14.12
C ILE A 165 17.15 -17.21 15.33
N LYS A 166 16.53 -17.31 16.52
CA LYS A 166 17.22 -17.68 17.77
C LYS A 166 17.81 -19.08 17.78
N LYS A 167 17.24 -20.00 17.01
CA LYS A 167 17.71 -21.39 16.91
C LYS A 167 18.78 -21.58 15.85
N ASP A 168 19.05 -20.55 15.05
CA ASP A 168 20.07 -20.60 14.01
C ASP A 168 21.49 -20.54 14.63
N HIS A 169 22.43 -21.27 14.04
CA HIS A 169 23.81 -21.31 14.49
C HIS A 169 24.54 -19.96 14.32
N ASP A 170 24.11 -19.13 13.37
CA ASP A 170 24.65 -17.80 13.10
C ASP A 170 23.92 -16.70 13.89
N PHE A 171 23.12 -17.06 14.90
CA PHE A 171 22.24 -16.14 15.62
C PHE A 171 22.94 -14.86 16.10
N GLU A 172 24.13 -14.98 16.70
CA GLU A 172 24.88 -13.85 17.26
C GLU A 172 25.27 -12.81 16.19
N ILE A 173 25.40 -13.23 14.94
CA ILE A 173 25.75 -12.37 13.79
C ILE A 173 24.47 -11.79 13.16
N ILE A 174 23.46 -12.63 12.99
CA ILE A 174 22.22 -12.28 12.27
C ILE A 174 21.34 -11.35 13.09
N PHE A 175 21.17 -11.64 14.38
CA PHE A 175 20.18 -10.97 15.22
C PHE A 175 20.40 -9.47 15.35
N PRO A 176 21.63 -8.95 15.62
CA PRO A 176 21.85 -7.50 15.69
C PRO A 176 21.41 -6.77 14.41
N SER A 177 21.66 -7.36 13.25
CA SER A 177 21.29 -6.78 11.94
C SER A 177 19.77 -6.71 11.76
N ILE A 178 19.06 -7.77 12.15
CA ILE A 178 17.58 -7.80 12.11
C ILE A 178 17.00 -6.83 13.14
N ALA A 179 17.47 -6.86 14.38
CA ALA A 179 16.98 -6.02 15.46
C ALA A 179 17.17 -4.52 15.15
N ASN A 180 18.32 -4.12 14.60
CA ASN A 180 18.57 -2.74 14.17
C ASN A 180 17.64 -2.30 13.05
N ASN A 181 17.33 -3.17 12.08
CA ASN A 181 16.37 -2.85 11.04
C ASN A 181 14.97 -2.66 11.64
N MET A 182 14.55 -3.55 12.54
CA MET A 182 13.26 -3.41 13.23
C MET A 182 13.18 -2.14 14.08
N MET A 183 14.26 -1.77 14.75
CA MET A 183 14.35 -0.50 15.49
C MET A 183 14.15 0.71 14.56
N SER A 184 14.61 0.64 13.30
CA SER A 184 14.38 1.71 12.33
C SER A 184 12.94 1.80 11.80
N LEU A 185 12.16 0.72 11.96
CA LEU A 185 10.73 0.67 11.61
C LEU A 185 9.83 1.14 12.76
N THR A 186 10.35 1.18 13.98
CA THR A 186 9.65 1.71 15.15
C THR A 186 9.98 3.20 15.35
N PRO A 187 9.00 4.06 15.64
CA PRO A 187 9.21 5.48 15.93
C PRO A 187 10.15 5.73 17.12
#